data_AF-A0A7W1QK92-F1
#
_entry.id   AF-A0A7W1QK92-F1
#
_cell.length_a   1.000
_cell.length_b   1.000
_cell.length_c   1.000
_cell.angle_alpha   90.00
_cell.angle_beta   90.00
_cell.angle_gamma   90.00
#
_symmetry.space_group_name_H-M   'P 1'
#
loop_
_entity.id
_entity.type
_entity.pdbx_description
1 polymer ?
#
loop_
_entity_poly.entity_id
_entity_poly.type
_entity_poly.pdbx_seq_one_letter_code
_entity_poly.pdbx_strand_id
1 'polypeptide(L)' 'MTTIKKLSGQPRLAAIDVGTNTIRLTVAEVEQDGTYRILDEEREMVRLGHDMDRTGRLAEEAVARALAAIG' A
#
# COMPACT_ATOMS: atom_id res chain seq x y z
N MET A 1 -8.58 5.27 -23.91
CA MET A 1 -7.37 6.11 -23.84
C MET A 1 -7.58 7.11 -22.71
N THR A 2 -7.18 6.75 -21.48
CA THR A 2 -7.44 7.59 -20.29
C THR A 2 -6.23 8.48 -20.04
N THR A 3 -6.41 9.78 -20.22
CA THR A 3 -5.36 10.80 -20.06
C THR A 3 -5.01 10.97 -18.57
N ILE A 4 -3.81 10.56 -18.18
CA ILE A 4 -3.26 10.89 -16.85
C ILE A 4 -2.92 12.39 -16.86
N LYS A 5 -3.58 13.14 -15.98
CA LYS A 5 -3.36 14.59 -15.81
C LYS A 5 -1.96 14.79 -15.22
N LYS A 6 -1.04 15.42 -15.97
CA LYS A 6 0.26 15.85 -15.43
C LYS A 6 0.00 16.94 -14.38
N LEU A 7 0.25 16.61 -13.12
CA LEU A 7 0.29 17.59 -12.03
C LEU A 7 1.59 18.41 -12.16
N SER A 8 1.52 19.72 -12.01
CA SER A 8 2.70 20.59 -12.01
C SER A 8 3.42 20.47 -10.67
N GLY A 9 4.58 19.81 -10.67
CA GLY A 9 5.41 19.49 -9.50
C GLY A 9 6.29 18.27 -9.80
N GLN A 10 7.24 17.95 -8.92
CA GLN A 10 7.96 16.67 -9.01
C GLN A 10 6.94 15.51 -8.91
N PRO A 11 7.03 14.46 -9.76
CA PRO A 11 6.09 13.36 -9.71
C PRO A 11 6.08 12.69 -8.33
N ARG A 12 4.89 12.52 -7.75
CA ARG A 12 4.71 11.75 -6.53
C ARG A 12 4.14 10.39 -6.87
N LEU A 13 4.75 9.35 -6.32
CA LEU A 13 4.35 7.97 -6.46
C LEU A 13 3.95 7.43 -5.09
N ALA A 14 2.94 6.58 -5.05
CA ALA A 14 2.55 5.82 -3.87
C ALA A 14 2.53 4.34 -4.21
N ALA A 15 3.03 3.52 -3.30
CA ALA A 15 2.97 2.06 -3.38
C ALA A 15 2.28 1.53 -2.13
N ILE A 16 1.27 0.69 -2.33
CA ILE A 16 0.64 -0.09 -1.26
C ILE A 16 1.06 -1.54 -1.46
N ASP A 17 1.67 -2.12 -0.43
CA ASP A 17 2.04 -3.53 -0.36
C ASP A 17 1.14 -4.25 0.65
N VAL A 18 0.46 -5.30 0.20
CA VAL A 18 -0.50 -6.08 0.99
C VAL A 18 0.09 -7.45 1.28
N GLY A 19 0.70 -7.59 2.45
CA GLY A 19 1.31 -8.83 2.90
C GLY A 19 0.40 -9.68 3.81
N THR A 20 0.87 -10.87 4.13
CA THR A 20 0.21 -11.80 5.06
C THR A 20 0.00 -11.18 6.45
N ASN A 21 0.96 -10.38 6.93
CA ASN A 21 0.94 -9.81 8.29
C ASN A 21 0.65 -8.31 8.34
N THR A 22 1.14 -7.58 7.34
CA THR A 22 1.23 -6.13 7.37
C THR A 22 0.83 -5.57 6.02
N ILE A 23 0.11 -4.44 6.04
CA ILE A 23 -0.05 -3.56 4.89
C ILE A 23 0.91 -2.39 5.06
N ARG A 24 1.62 -2.02 4.00
CA ARG A 24 2.54 -0.88 3.99
C ARG A 24 2.15 0.10 2.90
N LEU A 25 2.12 1.38 3.24
CA LEU A 25 2.08 2.50 2.29
C LEU A 25 3.47 3.14 2.24
N THR A 26 3.92 3.49 1.04
CA THR A 26 5.12 4.28 0.84
C THR A 26 4.86 5.33 -0.22
N VAL A 27 5.04 6.61 0.14
CA VAL A 27 4.90 7.74 -0.76
C VAL A 27 6.29 8.29 -1.04
N ALA A 28 6.62 8.48 -2.32
CA ALA A 28 7.89 9.01 -2.77
C ALA A 28 7.72 10.17 -3.75
N GLU A 29 8.63 11.13 -3.71
CA GLU A 29 8.77 12.17 -4.71
C GLU A 29 9.99 11.87 -5.59
N VAL A 30 9.78 11.85 -6.90
CA VAL A 30 10.82 11.56 -7.90
C VAL A 30 11.51 12.85 -8.29
N GLU A 31 12.82 12.91 -8.11
CA GLU A 31 13.65 14.06 -8.45
C GLU A 31 14.03 14.06 -9.95
N GLN A 32 14.51 15.20 -10.45
CA GLN A 32 14.81 15.38 -11.88
C GLN A 32 15.94 14.49 -12.40
N ASP A 33 16.86 14.09 -11.52
CA ASP A 33 17.98 13.19 -11.81
C ASP A 33 17.59 11.70 -11.78
N GLY A 34 16.31 11.39 -11.56
CA GLY A 34 15.79 10.04 -11.49
C GLY A 34 15.94 9.38 -10.11
N THR A 35 16.51 10.07 -9.12
CA THR A 35 16.45 9.64 -7.73
C THR A 35 15.06 9.88 -7.15
N TYR A 36 14.83 9.40 -5.93
CA TYR A 36 13.60 9.68 -5.20
C TYR A 36 13.89 9.87 -3.73
N ARG A 37 13.01 10.62 -3.05
CA ARG A 37 12.96 10.64 -1.58
C ARG A 37 11.62 10.12 -1.11
N ILE A 38 11.65 9.44 0.03
CA ILE A 38 10.44 9.03 0.73
C ILE A 38 9.84 10.26 1.40
N LEU A 39 8.58 10.53 1.09
CA LEU A 39 7.77 11.57 1.73
C LEU A 39 7.08 11.04 2.97
N ASP A 40 6.59 9.81 2.90
CA ASP A 40 5.81 9.20 3.98
C ASP A 40 5.86 7.67 3.91
N GLU A 41 5.74 7.04 5.06
CA GLU A 41 5.58 5.60 5.21
C GLU A 41 4.61 5.28 6.33
N GLU A 42 3.59 4.50 6.01
CA GLU A 42 2.68 3.95 7.00
C GLU A 42 2.71 2.43 6.95
N ARG A 43 2.40 1.80 8.08
CA ARG A 43 2.40 0.34 8.19
C ARG A 43 1.42 -0.10 9.26
N GLU A 44 0.50 -0.96 8.86
CA GLU A 44 -0.58 -1.47 9.70
C GLU A 44 -0.53 -2.99 9.80
N MET A 45 -0.53 -3.51 11.02
CA MET A 45 -0.55 -4.96 11.26
C MET A 45 -1.99 -5.48 11.20
N VAL A 46 -2.33 -6.15 10.10
CA VAL A 46 -3.69 -6.65 9.85
C VAL A 46 -3.80 -8.17 10.01
N ARG A 47 -2.67 -8.90 9.91
CA ARG A 47 -2.61 -10.38 9.93
C ARG A 47 -3.63 -11.01 8.97
N LEU A 48 -3.61 -10.53 7.72
CA LEU A 48 -4.55 -10.92 6.67
C LEU A 48 -4.55 -12.43 6.42
N GLY A 49 -3.37 -13.05 6.34
CA GLY A 49 -3.25 -14.49 6.09
C GLY A 49 -3.25 -15.36 7.35
N HIS A 50 -3.74 -14.84 8.48
CA HIS A 50 -3.91 -15.65 9.68
C HIS A 50 -4.82 -16.85 9.38
N ASP A 51 -4.38 -18.05 9.79
CA ASP A 51 -5.06 -19.34 9.59
C ASP A 51 -5.32 -19.72 8.12
N MET A 52 -4.77 -19.00 7.15
CA MET A 52 -4.97 -19.29 5.72
C MET A 52 -4.29 -20.61 5.31
N ASP A 53 -3.16 -20.95 5.91
CA ASP A 53 -2.47 -22.23 5.71
C ASP A 53 -3.33 -23.43 6.10
N ARG A 54 -4.12 -23.29 7.16
CA ARG A 54 -5.02 -24.33 7.67
C ARG A 54 -6.39 -24.33 7.00
N THR A 55 -6.96 -23.16 6.72
CA THR A 55 -8.34 -23.02 6.23
C THR A 55 -8.44 -22.87 4.71
N GLY A 56 -7.33 -22.53 4.05
CA GLY A 56 -7.28 -22.20 2.63
C GLY A 56 -8.01 -20.90 2.26
N ARG A 57 -8.42 -20.08 3.25
CA ARG A 57 -9.21 -18.86 3.05
C ARG A 57 -8.73 -17.73 3.96
N LEU A 58 -9.02 -16.49 3.56
CA LEU A 58 -8.86 -15.33 4.42
C LEU A 58 -10.06 -15.24 5.38
N ALA A 59 -9.79 -15.01 6.66
CA ALA A 59 -10.84 -14.79 7.65
C ALA A 59 -11.54 -13.45 7.40
N GLU A 60 -12.86 -13.40 7.55
CA GLU A 60 -13.65 -12.19 7.30
C GLU A 60 -13.19 -11.02 8.18
N GLU A 61 -12.85 -11.29 9.44
CA GLU A 61 -12.34 -10.27 10.36
C GLU A 61 -10.96 -9.76 9.94
N ALA A 62 -10.14 -10.61 9.31
CA ALA A 62 -8.83 -10.22 8.79
C ALA A 62 -8.97 -9.33 7.56
N VAL A 63 -9.92 -9.64 6.67
CA VAL A 63 -10.29 -8.78 5.54
C VAL A 63 -10.86 -7.44 6.03
N ALA A 64 -11.73 -7.44 7.04
CA ALA A 64 -12.29 -6.21 7.61
C ALA A 64 -11.20 -5.27 8.17
N ARG A 65 -10.21 -5.81 8.90
CA ARG A 65 -9.04 -5.03 9.35
C ARG A 65 -8.21 -4.49 8.18
N ALA A 66 -7.99 -5.30 7.15
CA ALA A 66 -7.26 -4.87 5.96
C ALA A 66 -7.97 -3.73 5.22
N LEU A 67 -9.29 -3.79 5.09
CA LEU A 67 -10.09 -2.72 4.50
C LEU A 67 -10.07 -1.44 5.35
N ALA A 68 -10.16 -1.56 6.68
CA ALA A 68 -10.06 -0.42 7.59
C ALA A 68 -8.68 0.26 7.56
N ALA A 69 -7.62 -0.47 7.23
CA ALA A 69 -6.26 0.08 7.12
C ALA A 69 -6.01 0.89 5.83
N ILE A 70 -6.91 0.81 4.83
CA ILE A 70 -6.76 1.49 3.53
C ILE A 70 -7.97 2.36 3.15
N GLY A 71 -8.99 2.42 4.00
CA GLY A 71 -10.30 3.03 3.74
C GLY A 71 -10.52 4.36 4.43
#